data_AF-A0A1C0SPM9-F1
#
_entry.id   AF-A0A1C0SPM9-F1
#
_cell.length_a   1.000
_cell.length_b   1.000
_cell.length_c   1.000
_cell.angle_alpha   90.00
_cell.angle_beta   90.00
_cell.angle_gamma   90.00
#
_symmetry.space_group_name_H-M   'P 1'
#
loop_
_entity.id
_entity.type
_entity.pdbx_description
1 polymer ?
#
loop_
_entity_poly.entity_id
_entity_poly.type
_entity_poly.pdbx_seq_one_letter_code
_entity_poly.pdbx_strand_id
1 'polypeptide(L)'
;MSGIFLTDTCRLKSYSASTKGARSTIKIEIDVADHRDLGFVLRELAEIEAEQNAKEKAQRKPAAAKAARPLALPSPLLQLPYYDEEGPAE
;
A
#
# COMPACT_ATOMS: atom_id res chain seq x y z
N MET A 1 -4.66 13.00 -2.99
CA MET A 1 -6.10 12.64 -3.01
C MET A 1 -6.52 12.86 -4.45
N SER A 2 -6.81 11.79 -5.18
CA SER A 2 -7.07 11.86 -6.62
C SER A 2 -8.58 11.85 -6.84
N GLY A 3 -9.09 12.78 -7.65
CA GLY A 3 -10.52 12.95 -7.89
C GLY A 3 -10.75 13.58 -9.25
N ILE A 4 -11.98 13.46 -9.75
CA ILE A 4 -12.40 14.00 -11.03
C ILE A 4 -13.21 15.27 -10.74
N PHE A 5 -12.92 16.37 -11.43
CA PHE A 5 -13.64 17.62 -11.27
C PHE A 5 -14.66 17.80 -12.41
N LEU A 6 -15.93 17.94 -12.03
CA LEU A 6 -17.01 18.21 -12.98
C LEU A 6 -17.28 19.72 -13.01
N THR A 7 -17.18 20.32 -14.20
CA THR A 7 -17.53 21.71 -14.48
C THR A 7 -19.02 21.84 -14.82
N ASP A 8 -19.53 23.07 -14.95
CA ASP A 8 -20.94 23.35 -15.29
C ASP A 8 -21.39 22.75 -16.64
N THR A 9 -20.42 22.40 -17.50
CA THR A 9 -20.57 21.76 -18.81
C THR A 9 -20.66 20.23 -18.75
N CYS A 10 -20.43 19.64 -17.58
CA CYS A 10 -20.52 18.20 -17.33
C CYS A 10 -21.79 17.90 -16.53
N ARG A 11 -22.70 17.10 -17.08
CA ARG A 11 -23.93 16.67 -16.40
C ARG A 11 -23.88 15.21 -16.03
N LEU A 12 -24.14 14.90 -14.76
CA LEU A 12 -24.32 13.52 -14.32
C LEU A 12 -25.66 12.98 -14.82
N LYS A 13 -25.63 12.00 -15.71
CA LYS A 13 -26.83 11.43 -16.35
C LYS A 13 -27.40 10.27 -15.55
N SER A 14 -26.53 9.35 -15.14
CA SER A 14 -26.92 8.20 -14.34
C SER A 14 -25.74 7.74 -13.48
N TYR A 15 -26.04 7.11 -12.36
CA TYR A 15 -25.05 6.44 -11.54
C TYR A 15 -25.64 5.15 -10.98
N SER A 16 -24.83 4.12 -10.89
CA SER A 16 -25.19 2.86 -10.26
C SER A 16 -24.03 2.35 -9.42
N ALA A 17 -24.36 1.67 -8.32
CA ALA A 17 -23.38 1.03 -7.47
C ALA A 17 -23.78 -0.44 -7.30
N SER A 18 -22.80 -1.32 -7.43
CA SER A 18 -22.96 -2.75 -7.17
C SER A 18 -21.85 -3.20 -6.23
N THR A 19 -22.24 -3.84 -5.14
CA THR A 19 -21.30 -4.37 -4.15
C THR A 19 -21.27 -5.87 -4.27
N LYS A 20 -20.09 -6.44 -4.49
CA LYS A 20 -19.86 -7.89 -4.52
C LYS A 20 -18.77 -8.26 -3.53
N GLY A 21 -19.17 -8.84 -2.40
CA GLY A 21 -18.26 -9.17 -1.30
C GLY A 21 -17.65 -7.89 -0.71
N ALA A 22 -16.31 -7.86 -0.61
CA ALA A 22 -15.56 -6.73 -0.06
C ALA A 22 -15.26 -5.61 -1.07
N ARG A 23 -15.75 -5.69 -2.32
CA ARG A 23 -15.50 -4.70 -3.36
C ARG A 23 -16.81 -4.08 -3.83
N SER A 24 -16.80 -2.75 -3.91
CA SER A 24 -17.89 -1.96 -4.50
C SER A 24 -17.44 -1.43 -5.86
N THR A 25 -18.29 -1.60 -6.86
CA THR A 25 -18.10 -1.07 -8.21
C THR A 25 -19.13 0.02 -8.44
N ILE A 26 -18.68 1.19 -8.89
CA ILE A 26 -19.53 2.33 -9.22
C ILE A 26 -19.42 2.56 -10.72
N LYS A 27 -20.55 2.62 -11.41
CA LYS A 27 -20.63 3.05 -12.81
C LYS A 27 -21.27 4.43 -12.84
N ILE A 28 -20.62 5.37 -13.50
CA ILE A 28 -21.03 6.76 -13.62
C ILE A 28 -21.16 7.07 -15.11
N GLU A 29 -22.31 7.59 -15.52
CA GLU A 29 -22.51 8.12 -16.87
C GLU A 29 -22.54 9.64 -16.79
N ILE A 30 -21.57 10.27 -17.44
CA ILE A 30 -21.43 11.73 -17.50
C ILE A 30 -21.65 12.15 -18.95
N ASP A 31 -22.57 13.09 -19.15
CA ASP A 31 -22.78 13.77 -20.41
C ASP A 31 -21.92 15.03 -20.42
N VAL A 32 -21.12 15.20 -21.47
CA VAL A 32 -20.16 16.31 -21.58
C VAL A 32 -20.43 17.04 -22.89
N ALA A 33 -20.78 18.32 -22.79
CA ALA A 33 -21.16 19.12 -23.95
C ALA A 33 -19.96 19.61 -24.79
N ASP A 34 -18.80 19.85 -24.16
CA ASP A 34 -17.59 20.34 -24.81
C ASP A 34 -16.50 19.25 -24.92
N HIS A 35 -15.89 19.15 -26.09
CA HIS A 35 -14.79 18.22 -26.38
C HIS A 35 -13.53 18.55 -25.57
N ARG A 36 -13.32 19.84 -25.27
CA ARG A 36 -12.19 20.25 -24.41
C ARG A 36 -12.35 19.69 -23.00
N ASP A 37 -13.53 19.83 -22.42
CA ASP A 37 -13.82 19.34 -21.07
C ASP A 37 -13.79 17.81 -21.00
N LEU A 38 -14.24 17.13 -22.07
CA LEU A 38 -14.09 15.68 -22.20
C LEU A 38 -12.61 15.27 -22.12
N GLY A 39 -11.73 15.99 -22.81
CA GLY A 39 -10.29 15.75 -22.78
C GLY A 39 -9.68 15.91 -21.39
N PHE A 40 -10.12 16.93 -20.63
CA PHE A 40 -9.68 17.12 -19.25
C PHE A 40 -10.12 15.97 -18.34
N VAL A 41 -11.41 15.58 -18.40
CA VAL A 41 -11.95 14.48 -17.60
C VAL A 41 -11.23 13.16 -17.90
N LEU A 42 -10.97 12.87 -19.18
CA LEU A 42 -10.24 11.66 -19.57
C LEU A 42 -8.79 11.65 -19.06
N ARG A 43 -8.12 12.81 -19.06
CA ARG A 43 -6.77 12.93 -18.51
C ARG A 43 -6.75 12.68 -17.00
N GLU A 44 -7.69 13.28 -16.27
CA GLU A 44 -7.81 13.06 -14.82
C GLU A 44 -8.07 11.59 -14.49
N LEU A 45 -8.92 10.91 -15.27
CA LEU A 45 -9.16 9.47 -15.13
C LEU A 45 -7.89 8.64 -15.34
N ALA A 46 -7.09 8.96 -16.36
CA ALA A 46 -5.83 8.27 -16.63
C ALA A 46 -4.80 8.50 -15.51
N GLU A 47 -4.73 9.71 -14.96
CA GLU A 47 -3.86 10.03 -13.81
C GLU A 47 -4.27 9.26 -12.55
N ILE A 48 -5.58 9.18 -12.27
CA ILE A 48 -6.12 8.39 -11.16
C ILE A 48 -5.76 6.91 -11.32
N GLU A 49 -5.96 6.34 -12.51
CA GLU A 49 -5.63 4.95 -12.79
C GLU A 49 -4.13 4.70 -12.59
N ALA A 50 -3.27 5.59 -13.09
CA ALA A 50 -1.83 5.51 -12.91
C ALA A 50 -1.41 5.57 -11.42
N GLU A 51 -2.00 6.49 -10.64
CA GLU A 51 -1.72 6.61 -9.20
C GLU A 51 -2.17 5.36 -8.42
N GLN A 52 -3.35 4.81 -8.74
CA GLN A 52 -3.86 3.59 -8.11
C GLN A 52 -2.97 2.38 -8.44
N ASN A 53 -2.61 2.20 -9.71
CA ASN A 53 -1.70 1.14 -10.15
C ASN A 53 -0.31 1.27 -9.52
N ALA A 54 0.21 2.50 -9.37
CA ALA A 54 1.48 2.75 -8.70
C ALA A 54 1.43 2.37 -7.20
N LYS A 55 0.34 2.71 -6.51
CA LYS A 55 0.12 2.33 -5.10
C LYS A 55 -0.01 0.81 -4.93
N GLU A 56 -0.75 0.15 -5.81
CA GLU A 56 -0.87 -1.32 -5.78
C GLU A 56 0.48 -2.00 -6.01
N LYS A 57 1.29 -1.50 -6.95
CA LYS A 57 2.67 -1.98 -7.18
C LYS A 57 3.59 -1.70 -6.00
N ALA A 58 3.45 -0.55 -5.33
CA ALA A 58 4.25 -0.23 -4.14
C ALA A 58 3.93 -1.15 -2.95
N GLN A 59 2.65 -1.49 -2.75
CA GLN A 59 2.21 -2.42 -1.70
C GLN A 59 2.62 -3.88 -1.98
N ARG A 60 2.80 -4.24 -3.26
CA ARG A 60 3.26 -5.58 -3.68
C ARG A 60 4.77 -5.78 -3.66
N LYS A 61 5.58 -4.74 -3.38
CA LYS A 61 7.02 -4.94 -3.19
C LYS A 61 7.25 -5.80 -1.93
N PRO A 62 7.89 -6.96 -2.06
CA PRO A 62 7.93 -7.93 -0.98
C PRO A 62 8.77 -7.39 0.17
N ALA A 63 8.33 -7.71 1.39
CA ALA A 63 9.05 -7.59 2.64
C ALA A 63 10.33 -8.48 2.71
N ALA A 64 11.04 -8.63 1.59
CA ALA A 64 12.19 -9.53 1.42
C ALA A 64 13.54 -8.81 1.60
N ALA A 65 13.57 -7.56 2.07
CA ALA A 65 14.81 -6.80 2.28
C ALA A 65 15.21 -6.64 3.76
N LYS A 66 14.59 -7.39 4.70
CA LYS A 66 14.97 -7.35 6.13
C LYS A 66 15.11 -8.73 6.80
N ALA A 67 15.33 -9.79 6.02
CA ALA A 67 15.62 -11.13 6.55
C ALA A 67 17.06 -11.59 6.27
N ALA A 68 17.99 -10.66 5.98
CA ALA A 68 19.39 -11.00 5.75
C ALA A 68 20.31 -10.07 6.53
N ARG A 69 20.42 -10.36 7.82
CA ARG A 69 21.66 -10.39 8.62
C ARG A 69 21.22 -10.58 10.07
N PRO A 70 21.30 -11.80 10.65
CA PRO A 70 21.36 -11.87 12.09
C PRO A 70 22.51 -10.96 12.51
N LEU A 71 22.23 -9.96 13.34
CA LEU A 71 23.27 -9.21 14.03
C LEU A 71 24.11 -10.26 14.74
N ALA A 72 25.33 -10.47 14.24
CA ALA A 72 26.27 -11.41 14.84
C ALA A 72 26.59 -10.88 16.23
N LEU A 73 25.83 -11.32 17.22
CA LEU A 73 26.22 -11.16 18.60
C LEU A 73 27.52 -11.95 18.76
N PRO A 74 28.58 -11.32 19.31
CA PRO A 74 29.81 -12.05 19.59
C PRO A 74 29.47 -13.24 20.50
N SER A 75 30.07 -14.39 20.20
CA SER A 75 29.85 -15.62 20.96
C SER A 75 30.09 -15.37 22.45
N PRO A 76 29.19 -15.81 23.34
CA PRO A 76 29.35 -15.61 24.78
C PRO A 76 30.66 -16.26 25.24
N LEU A 77 31.43 -15.52 26.05
CA LEU A 77 32.68 -16.01 26.61
C LEU A 77 32.40 -17.25 27.45
N LEU A 78 33.19 -18.30 27.22
CA LEU A 78 33.14 -19.55 27.97
C LEU A 78 33.38 -19.22 29.45
N GLN A 79 32.34 -19.34 30.29
CA GLN A 79 32.49 -19.19 31.73
C GLN A 79 33.34 -20.35 32.25
N LEU A 80 34.43 -20.04 32.94
CA LEU A 80 35.17 -21.03 33.69
C LEU A 80 34.32 -21.50 34.88
N PRO A 81 34.26 -22.81 35.17
CA PRO A 81 33.62 -23.30 36.38
C PRO A 81 34.33 -22.71 37.60
N TYR A 82 33.53 -22.09 38.47
CA TYR A 82 33.99 -21.60 39.76
C TYR A 82 34.15 -22.79 40.71
N TYR A 83 35.39 -23.06 41.10
CA TYR A 83 35.71 -24.03 42.14
C TYR A 83 35.86 -23.28 43.46
N ASP A 84 34.89 -23.43 44.36
CA ASP A 84 35.06 -23.10 45.77
C ASP A 84 36.04 -24.12 46.36
N GLU A 85 37.27 -23.69 46.67
CA GLU A 85 38.18 -24.43 47.54
C GLU A 85 37.75 -24.33 49.00
N GLU A 86 36.55 -24.81 49.31
CA GLU A 86 36.19 -25.19 50.68
C GLU A 86 35.80 -26.67 50.64
N GLY A 87 36.84 -27.50 50.75
CA GLY A 87 36.71 -28.94 50.94
C GLY A 87 35.90 -29.26 52.21
N PRO A 88 35.26 -30.44 52.26
CA PRO A 88 34.45 -30.83 53.41
C PRO A 88 35.36 -30.97 54.64
N ALA A 89 35.05 -30.19 55.69
CA ALA A 89 35.50 -30.54 57.04
C ALA A 89 34.62 -31.70 57.52
N GLU A 90 35.29 -32.83 57.81
CA GLU A 90 34.73 -34.02 58.47
C GLU A 90 34.09 -33.72 59.84
#